data_AF-A0A414EXI8-F1
#
_entry.id   AF-A0A414EXI8-F1
#
_cell.length_a   1.000
_cell.length_b   1.000
_cell.length_c   1.000
_cell.angle_alpha   90.00
_cell.angle_beta   90.00
_cell.angle_gamma   90.00
#
_symmetry.space_group_name_H-M   'P 1'
#
loop_
_entity.id
_entity.type
_entity.pdbx_description
1 polymer ?
#
loop_
_entity_poly.entity_id
_entity_poly.type
_entity_poly.pdbx_seq_one_letter_code
_entity_poly.pdbx_strand_id
1 'polypeptide(L)'
;MACYEMCGSFAVFKPCERTQQHLDEAISLKLIPPNCCWERVVDTKGNDTNLWKRPPLLSAADIAAFAKQAAGLRGVKQLRWAAEHMTGQTASPFEVQASMLVSLPRNEGGMGINIANNVRIPLSDAARSLYDKTCCYADILIESNTDSMGVILECQGRSAHDGEAASLSDAERTTALTSMGYDVIQITYEQIKDTKSFNNIAELIHKKAGLPYIPKTDQKRTTEDALRRELLVDWDELFAVKPAS
;
A
#
# COMPACT_ATOMS: atom_id res chain seq x y z
N MET A 1 -8.68 -1.05 5.67
CA MET A 1 -8.44 -2.10 4.65
C MET A 1 -9.47 -2.06 3.52
N ALA A 2 -10.75 -2.39 3.73
CA ALA A 2 -11.75 -2.45 2.64
C ALA A 2 -11.89 -1.15 1.81
N CYS A 3 -11.87 0.04 2.43
CA CYS A 3 -11.89 1.31 1.69
C CYS A 3 -10.65 1.48 0.80
N TYR A 4 -9.46 1.12 1.32
CA TYR A 4 -8.24 1.12 0.52
C TYR A 4 -8.28 0.12 -0.62
N GLU A 5 -8.86 -1.07 -0.42
CA GLU A 5 -9.08 -1.99 -1.53
C GLU A 5 -9.97 -1.32 -2.58
N MET A 6 -11.21 -0.93 -2.24
CA MET A 6 -12.15 -0.30 -3.19
C MET A 6 -11.57 0.90 -3.94
N CYS A 7 -10.80 1.74 -3.26
CA CYS A 7 -10.22 2.95 -3.86
C CYS A 7 -8.83 2.77 -4.45
N GLY A 8 -8.14 1.68 -4.13
CA GLY A 8 -6.83 1.33 -4.65
C GLY A 8 -6.92 0.73 -6.04
N SER A 9 -5.76 0.42 -6.60
CA SER A 9 -5.62 -0.19 -7.93
C SER A 9 -5.45 -1.71 -7.88
N PHE A 10 -5.98 -2.36 -6.83
CA PHE A 10 -5.84 -3.79 -6.63
C PHE A 10 -7.10 -4.46 -6.07
N ALA A 11 -7.11 -5.78 -6.14
CA ALA A 11 -8.03 -6.65 -5.40
C ALA A 11 -7.30 -7.93 -4.99
N VAL A 12 -7.70 -8.52 -3.87
CA VAL A 12 -7.24 -9.86 -3.46
C VAL A 12 -8.38 -10.84 -3.64
N PHE A 13 -8.21 -11.77 -4.58
CA PHE A 13 -9.24 -12.73 -4.92
C PHE A 13 -8.64 -14.08 -5.32
N LYS A 14 -8.98 -15.10 -4.53
CA LYS A 14 -8.69 -16.50 -4.82
C LYS A 14 -9.91 -17.15 -5.50
N PRO A 15 -9.87 -17.40 -6.82
CA PRO A 15 -10.96 -18.10 -7.48
C PRO A 15 -11.08 -19.53 -6.96
N CYS A 16 -12.30 -20.05 -6.85
CA CYS A 16 -12.50 -21.49 -6.69
C CYS A 16 -12.17 -22.21 -8.00
N GLU A 17 -11.96 -23.52 -7.94
CA GLU A 17 -11.56 -24.33 -9.10
C GLU A 17 -12.46 -24.10 -10.33
N ARG A 18 -13.77 -24.07 -10.12
CA ARG A 18 -14.75 -23.81 -11.20
C ARG A 18 -14.57 -22.41 -11.81
N THR A 19 -14.38 -21.38 -10.99
CA THR A 19 -14.17 -20.01 -11.47
C THR A 19 -12.84 -19.90 -12.22
N GLN A 20 -11.80 -20.58 -11.75
CA GLN A 20 -10.51 -20.63 -12.44
C GLN A 20 -10.64 -21.28 -13.82
N GLN A 21 -11.32 -22.43 -13.92
CA GLN A 21 -11.56 -23.09 -15.21
C GLN A 21 -12.28 -22.19 -16.21
N HIS A 22 -13.33 -21.48 -15.76
CA HIS A 22 -14.05 -20.54 -16.63
C HIS A 22 -13.18 -19.34 -17.05
N LEU A 23 -12.32 -18.86 -16.16
CA LEU A 23 -11.39 -17.78 -16.46
C LEU A 23 -10.36 -18.23 -17.51
N ASP A 24 -9.76 -19.41 -17.33
CA ASP A 24 -8.78 -19.98 -18.26
C ASP A 24 -9.39 -20.21 -19.64
N GLU A 25 -10.63 -20.73 -19.68
CA GLU A 25 -11.40 -20.89 -20.92
C GLU A 25 -11.66 -19.53 -21.60
N ALA A 26 -12.11 -18.53 -20.86
CA ALA A 26 -12.35 -17.19 -21.40
C ALA A 26 -11.08 -16.53 -21.95
N ILE A 27 -9.92 -16.73 -21.29
CA ILE A 27 -8.61 -16.27 -21.77
C ILE A 27 -8.23 -17.00 -23.07
N SER A 28 -8.33 -18.33 -23.08
CA SER A 28 -8.01 -19.19 -24.23
C SER A 28 -8.84 -18.85 -25.47
N LEU A 29 -10.14 -18.60 -25.26
CA LEU A 29 -11.08 -18.18 -26.29
C LEU A 29 -11.00 -16.68 -26.64
N LYS A 30 -10.09 -15.92 -26.01
CA LYS A 30 -9.93 -14.46 -26.18
C LYS A 30 -11.24 -13.68 -25.98
N LEU A 31 -12.07 -14.13 -25.04
CA LEU A 31 -13.33 -13.48 -24.69
C LEU A 31 -13.12 -12.30 -23.74
N ILE A 32 -11.96 -12.23 -23.08
CA ILE A 32 -11.57 -11.10 -22.25
C ILE A 32 -10.91 -10.04 -23.15
N PRO A 33 -11.47 -8.82 -23.24
CA PRO A 33 -10.87 -7.76 -24.02
C PRO A 33 -9.46 -7.43 -23.50
N PRO A 34 -8.47 -7.21 -24.38
CA PRO A 34 -7.11 -6.83 -23.97
C PRO A 34 -7.04 -5.57 -23.10
N ASN A 35 -8.08 -4.73 -23.14
CA ASN A 35 -8.21 -3.48 -22.41
C ASN A 35 -9.19 -3.57 -21.22
N CYS A 36 -9.50 -4.77 -20.71
CA CYS A 36 -10.41 -4.90 -19.56
C CYS A 36 -9.83 -4.32 -18.25
N CYS A 37 -8.55 -3.92 -18.25
CA CYS A 37 -7.81 -3.30 -17.14
C CYS A 37 -7.64 -4.17 -15.88
N TRP A 38 -8.10 -5.43 -15.91
CA TRP A 38 -7.84 -6.41 -14.87
C TRP A 38 -6.68 -7.31 -15.29
N GLU A 39 -5.65 -7.41 -14.44
CA GLU A 39 -4.47 -8.22 -14.70
C GLU A 39 -4.12 -9.01 -13.44
N ARG A 40 -3.98 -10.33 -13.59
CA ARG A 40 -3.53 -11.17 -12.48
C ARG A 40 -2.03 -10.99 -12.30
N VAL A 41 -1.60 -10.73 -11.06
CA VAL A 41 -0.18 -10.67 -10.74
C VAL A 41 0.37 -12.08 -10.72
N VAL A 42 1.47 -12.29 -11.44
CA VAL A 42 2.26 -13.51 -11.40
C VAL A 42 3.45 -13.33 -10.46
N ASP A 43 3.84 -14.41 -9.79
CA ASP A 43 5.04 -14.41 -8.96
C ASP A 43 6.32 -14.49 -9.81
N THR A 44 7.48 -14.46 -9.14
CA THR A 44 8.80 -14.52 -9.80
C THR A 44 9.05 -15.83 -10.56
N LYS A 45 8.28 -16.88 -10.25
CA LYS A 45 8.36 -18.20 -10.90
C LYS A 45 7.33 -18.34 -12.03
N GLY A 46 6.55 -17.30 -12.30
CA GLY A 46 5.48 -17.31 -13.29
C GLY A 46 4.20 -18.00 -12.82
N ASN A 47 4.06 -18.27 -11.52
CA ASN A 47 2.82 -18.80 -10.98
C ASN A 47 1.81 -17.67 -10.75
N ASP A 48 0.56 -17.97 -11.05
CA ASP A 48 -0.58 -17.13 -10.73
C ASP A 48 -0.72 -16.89 -9.21
N THR A 49 -0.80 -15.62 -8.79
CA THR A 49 -1.08 -15.24 -7.40
C THR A 49 -2.55 -14.90 -7.19
N ASN A 50 -2.98 -14.57 -5.97
CA ASN A 50 -4.33 -14.09 -5.70
C ASN A 50 -4.45 -12.55 -5.76
N LEU A 51 -3.35 -11.85 -6.10
CA LEU A 51 -3.34 -10.40 -6.27
C LEU A 51 -3.70 -10.04 -7.71
N TRP A 52 -4.60 -9.07 -7.85
CA TRP A 52 -5.07 -8.56 -9.12
C TRP A 52 -4.84 -7.05 -9.19
N LYS A 53 -4.31 -6.56 -10.31
CA LYS A 53 -4.30 -5.13 -10.64
C LYS A 53 -5.60 -4.77 -11.33
N ARG A 54 -6.19 -3.63 -10.96
CA ARG A 54 -7.40 -3.09 -11.61
C ARG A 54 -7.56 -1.58 -11.35
N PRO A 55 -8.38 -0.83 -12.10
CA PRO A 55 -8.66 0.57 -11.78
C PRO A 55 -9.45 0.74 -10.48
N PRO A 56 -9.29 1.84 -9.72
CA PRO A 56 -10.14 2.22 -8.59
C PRO A 56 -11.65 2.03 -8.87
N LEU A 57 -12.38 1.34 -7.99
CA LEU A 57 -13.84 1.17 -8.11
C LEU A 57 -14.58 2.43 -7.64
N LEU A 58 -14.02 3.09 -6.63
CA LEU A 58 -14.55 4.29 -5.99
C LEU A 58 -13.41 5.26 -5.69
N SER A 59 -13.71 6.54 -5.57
CA SER A 59 -12.84 7.50 -4.89
C SER A 59 -13.17 7.61 -3.40
N ALA A 60 -12.24 8.15 -2.61
CA ALA A 60 -12.52 8.47 -1.20
C ALA A 60 -13.69 9.47 -1.07
N ALA A 61 -13.84 10.36 -2.04
CA ALA A 61 -14.96 11.30 -2.11
C ALA A 61 -16.30 10.58 -2.32
N ASP A 62 -16.34 9.53 -3.14
CA ASP A 62 -17.55 8.71 -3.34
C ASP A 62 -17.97 8.01 -2.04
N ILE A 63 -16.99 7.44 -1.30
CA ILE A 63 -17.26 6.82 0.00
C ILE A 63 -17.77 7.86 1.00
N ALA A 64 -17.15 9.04 1.07
CA ALA A 64 -17.58 10.11 1.97
C ALA A 64 -18.99 10.62 1.63
N ALA A 65 -19.30 10.80 0.34
CA ALA A 65 -20.61 11.19 -0.13
C ALA A 65 -21.68 10.14 0.23
N PHE A 66 -21.38 8.86 0.01
CA PHE A 66 -22.24 7.76 0.41
C PHE A 66 -22.46 7.72 1.93
N ALA A 67 -21.41 7.87 2.73
CA ALA A 67 -21.49 7.89 4.19
C ALA A 67 -22.31 9.08 4.74
N LYS A 68 -22.44 10.17 3.97
CA LYS A 68 -23.36 11.27 4.30
C LYS A 68 -24.81 10.90 4.02
N GLN A 69 -25.08 10.23 2.90
CA GLN A 69 -26.43 9.80 2.52
C GLN A 69 -26.95 8.65 3.39
N ALA A 70 -26.07 7.74 3.80
CA ALA A 70 -26.36 6.59 4.66
C ALA A 70 -26.49 6.96 6.17
N ALA A 71 -26.71 8.23 6.51
CA ALA A 71 -26.81 8.68 7.89
C ALA A 71 -27.91 7.91 8.65
N GLY A 72 -27.56 7.41 9.84
CA GLY A 72 -28.46 6.60 10.67
C GLY A 72 -28.37 5.09 10.43
N LEU A 73 -27.69 4.64 9.36
CA LEU A 73 -27.45 3.21 9.15
C LEU A 73 -26.33 2.68 10.06
N ARG A 74 -26.45 1.41 10.46
CA ARG A 74 -25.39 0.72 11.21
C ARG A 74 -24.13 0.66 10.34
N GLY A 75 -22.97 0.95 10.93
CA GLY A 75 -21.67 0.92 10.23
C GLY A 75 -21.25 2.26 9.62
N VAL A 76 -22.16 3.23 9.46
CA VAL A 76 -21.85 4.49 8.74
C VAL A 76 -20.79 5.34 9.45
N LYS A 77 -20.72 5.27 10.78
CA LYS A 77 -19.69 5.98 11.57
C LYS A 77 -18.29 5.42 11.27
N GLN A 78 -18.15 4.09 11.21
CA GLN A 78 -16.88 3.46 10.83
C GLN A 78 -16.51 3.77 9.39
N LEU A 79 -17.48 3.77 8.47
CA LEU A 79 -17.23 4.08 7.07
C LEU A 79 -16.76 5.53 6.88
N ARG A 80 -17.41 6.47 7.57
CA ARG A 80 -16.99 7.89 7.57
C ARG A 80 -15.58 8.05 8.13
N TRP A 81 -15.32 7.46 9.28
CA TRP A 81 -13.99 7.48 9.89
C TRP A 81 -12.94 6.90 8.94
N ALA A 82 -13.23 5.79 8.26
CA ALA A 82 -12.30 5.17 7.31
C ALA A 82 -12.03 6.08 6.10
N ALA A 83 -13.05 6.76 5.57
CA ALA A 83 -12.90 7.71 4.48
C ALA A 83 -12.08 8.95 4.87
N GLU A 84 -12.24 9.45 6.10
CA GLU A 84 -11.48 10.58 6.65
C GLU A 84 -9.99 10.23 6.88
N HIS A 85 -9.67 8.96 7.11
CA HIS A 85 -8.31 8.47 7.36
C HIS A 85 -7.66 7.80 6.15
N MET A 86 -8.27 7.92 4.97
CA MET A 86 -7.64 7.49 3.73
C MET A 86 -6.56 8.48 3.28
N THR A 87 -5.38 7.95 2.95
CA THR A 87 -4.21 8.77 2.58
C THR A 87 -3.90 8.77 1.09
N GLY A 88 -4.76 8.13 0.28
CA GLY A 88 -4.61 8.06 -1.17
C GLY A 88 -4.90 6.66 -1.71
N GLN A 89 -4.53 6.44 -2.98
CA GLN A 89 -4.63 5.13 -3.61
C GLN A 89 -3.45 4.25 -3.19
N THR A 90 -3.66 2.95 -3.20
CA THR A 90 -2.61 1.94 -2.95
C THR A 90 -2.72 0.86 -4.01
N ALA A 91 -1.64 0.19 -4.33
CA ALA A 91 -1.55 -0.85 -5.36
C ALA A 91 -1.38 -2.25 -4.77
N SER A 92 -1.25 -2.39 -3.45
CA SER A 92 -1.11 -3.68 -2.80
C SER A 92 -1.61 -3.71 -1.35
N PRO A 93 -1.93 -4.89 -0.80
CA PRO A 93 -2.20 -5.07 0.63
C PRO A 93 -1.09 -4.52 1.53
N PHE A 94 0.17 -4.70 1.13
CA PHE A 94 1.30 -4.29 1.94
C PHE A 94 1.40 -2.76 2.05
N GLU A 95 1.17 -2.04 0.96
CA GLU A 95 1.08 -0.57 1.00
C GLU A 95 -0.04 -0.09 1.93
N VAL A 96 -1.20 -0.78 1.95
CA VAL A 96 -2.29 -0.45 2.88
C VAL A 96 -1.84 -0.63 4.33
N GLN A 97 -1.20 -1.75 4.63
CA GLN A 97 -0.70 -2.06 5.97
C GLN A 97 0.32 -1.02 6.42
N ALA A 98 1.32 -0.71 5.58
CA ALA A 98 2.33 0.30 5.86
C ALA A 98 1.71 1.70 6.05
N SER A 99 0.80 2.08 5.14
CA SER A 99 0.10 3.38 5.20
C SER A 99 -0.65 3.53 6.51
N MET A 100 -1.43 2.53 6.91
CA MET A 100 -2.21 2.59 8.15
C MET A 100 -1.31 2.62 9.39
N LEU A 101 -0.20 1.87 9.40
CA LEU A 101 0.75 1.90 10.52
C LEU A 101 1.43 3.26 10.67
N VAL A 102 1.76 3.93 9.57
CA VAL A 102 2.43 5.25 9.58
C VAL A 102 1.42 6.37 9.87
N SER A 103 0.27 6.36 9.22
CA SER A 103 -0.67 7.49 9.23
C SER A 103 -1.64 7.51 10.40
N LEU A 104 -2.11 6.34 10.87
CA LEU A 104 -3.17 6.34 11.88
C LEU A 104 -2.72 7.04 13.17
N PRO A 105 -3.65 7.73 13.86
CA PRO A 105 -3.40 8.35 15.14
C PRO A 105 -2.69 7.43 16.15
N ARG A 106 -1.81 8.01 16.97
CA ARG A 106 -1.03 7.27 17.96
C ARG A 106 -1.88 6.57 19.02
N ASN A 107 -3.07 7.09 19.30
CA ASN A 107 -4.06 6.49 20.21
C ASN A 107 -4.88 5.37 19.54
N GLU A 108 -4.72 5.15 18.24
CA GLU A 108 -5.32 4.06 17.47
C GLU A 108 -4.25 3.06 16.98
N GLY A 109 -3.01 3.24 17.44
CA GLY A 109 -1.91 2.29 17.23
C GLY A 109 -0.90 2.70 16.15
N GLY A 110 -1.21 3.69 15.30
CA GLY A 110 -0.28 4.15 14.26
C GLY A 110 0.81 5.12 14.77
N MET A 111 1.56 5.73 13.85
CA MET A 111 2.58 6.74 14.18
C MET A 111 2.03 8.17 14.23
N GLY A 112 0.88 8.43 13.60
CA GLY A 112 0.26 9.75 13.52
C GLY A 112 1.01 10.72 12.62
N ILE A 113 1.66 10.21 11.58
CA ILE A 113 2.40 11.02 10.59
C ILE A 113 1.48 11.28 9.39
N ASN A 114 1.39 12.53 8.94
CA ASN A 114 0.66 12.84 7.72
C ASN A 114 1.41 12.30 6.51
N ILE A 115 0.72 11.53 5.66
CA ILE A 115 1.29 10.93 4.46
C ILE A 115 0.35 11.12 3.27
N ALA A 116 0.90 10.99 2.07
CA ALA A 116 0.16 10.87 0.83
C ALA A 116 0.62 9.63 0.06
N ASN A 117 -0.33 8.79 -0.35
CA ASN A 117 -0.03 7.57 -1.11
C ASN A 117 -0.14 7.78 -2.61
N ASN A 118 0.62 6.97 -3.36
CA ASN A 118 0.62 6.95 -4.82
C ASN A 118 0.83 8.34 -5.44
N VAL A 119 1.73 9.14 -4.85
CA VAL A 119 2.00 10.51 -5.31
C VAL A 119 2.83 10.45 -6.59
N ARG A 120 2.32 11.07 -7.65
CA ARG A 120 3.04 11.21 -8.91
C ARG A 120 4.19 12.21 -8.76
N ILE A 121 5.42 11.75 -8.98
CA ILE A 121 6.64 12.55 -8.95
C ILE A 121 7.16 12.68 -10.39
N PRO A 122 7.00 13.84 -11.06
CA PRO A 122 7.64 14.10 -12.35
C PRO A 122 9.16 14.08 -12.20
N LEU A 123 9.86 13.34 -13.06
CA LEU A 123 11.32 13.25 -12.99
C LEU A 123 11.99 14.44 -13.69
N SER A 124 13.06 14.96 -13.07
CA SER A 124 13.92 15.96 -13.68
C SER A 124 14.73 15.38 -14.84
N ASP A 125 15.28 16.22 -15.72
CA ASP A 125 16.09 15.78 -16.87
C ASP A 125 17.28 14.90 -16.46
N ALA A 126 17.92 15.25 -15.34
CA ALA A 126 19.00 14.46 -14.76
C ALA A 126 18.49 13.09 -14.25
N ALA A 127 17.37 13.06 -13.53
CA ALA A 127 16.78 11.83 -13.03
C ALA A 127 16.29 10.90 -14.17
N ARG A 128 15.77 11.46 -15.26
CA ARG A 128 15.37 10.72 -16.47
C ARG A 128 16.55 10.06 -17.19
N SER A 129 17.76 10.59 -17.00
CA SER A 129 19.00 9.98 -17.52
C SER A 129 19.44 8.77 -16.70
N LEU A 130 18.94 8.64 -15.47
CA LEU A 130 19.22 7.53 -14.55
C LEU A 130 18.13 6.45 -14.55
N TYR A 131 16.91 6.83 -14.92
CA TYR A 131 15.75 5.95 -14.97
C TYR A 131 14.86 6.35 -16.16
N ASP A 132 14.72 5.46 -17.14
CA ASP A 132 14.04 5.72 -18.42
C ASP A 132 12.50 5.74 -18.28
N LYS A 133 12.01 6.70 -17.49
CA LYS A 133 10.60 7.05 -17.27
C LYS A 133 10.46 8.56 -17.14
N THR A 134 9.25 9.06 -17.30
CA THR A 134 8.95 10.51 -17.14
C THR A 134 8.45 10.86 -15.75
N CYS A 135 7.99 9.88 -14.97
CA CYS A 135 7.55 10.03 -13.60
C CYS A 135 7.67 8.71 -12.83
N CYS A 136 7.76 8.84 -11.51
CA CYS A 136 7.56 7.75 -10.56
C CYS A 136 6.26 7.97 -9.77
N TYR A 137 5.80 6.93 -9.08
CA TYR A 137 4.75 7.04 -8.09
C TYR A 137 5.33 6.58 -6.76
N ALA A 138 5.31 7.45 -5.76
CA ALA A 138 5.75 7.10 -4.41
C ALA A 138 4.63 6.35 -3.72
N ASP A 139 4.91 5.13 -3.23
CA ASP A 139 3.93 4.34 -2.49
C ASP A 139 3.41 5.11 -1.28
N ILE A 140 4.34 5.68 -0.49
CA ILE A 140 4.06 6.57 0.63
C ILE A 140 5.04 7.74 0.59
N LEU A 141 4.51 8.97 0.46
CA LEU A 141 5.28 10.21 0.60
C LEU A 141 4.98 10.87 1.95
N ILE A 142 6.04 11.28 2.62
CA ILE A 142 6.02 12.05 3.86
C ILE A 142 6.70 13.39 3.59
N GLU A 143 6.01 14.49 3.84
CA GLU A 143 6.61 15.82 3.76
C GLU A 143 7.73 15.95 4.80
N SER A 144 8.84 16.56 4.39
CA SER A 144 10.00 16.76 5.25
C SER A 144 10.01 18.17 5.84
N ASN A 145 10.41 18.28 7.11
CA ASN A 145 10.74 19.54 7.77
C ASN A 145 12.27 19.83 7.74
N THR A 146 13.00 19.18 6.84
CA THR A 146 14.44 19.37 6.62
C THR A 146 14.70 19.92 5.21
N ASP A 147 15.96 20.03 4.80
CA ASP A 147 16.33 20.45 3.43
C ASP A 147 16.04 19.36 2.36
N SER A 148 15.55 18.19 2.77
CA SER A 148 15.09 17.10 1.89
C SER A 148 13.78 17.44 1.20
N MET A 149 13.58 16.97 -0.04
CA MET A 149 12.30 17.12 -0.76
C MET A 149 11.15 16.32 -0.13
N GLY A 150 11.45 15.37 0.76
CA GLY A 150 10.48 14.46 1.36
C GLY A 150 11.07 13.09 1.62
N VAL A 151 10.44 12.32 2.49
CA VAL A 151 10.77 10.90 2.70
C VAL A 151 9.80 10.05 1.90
N ILE A 152 10.33 9.14 1.08
CA ILE A 152 9.55 8.18 0.31
C ILE A 152 9.75 6.81 0.94
N LEU A 153 8.67 6.14 1.32
CA LEU A 153 8.72 4.72 1.71
C LEU A 153 8.29 3.89 0.51
N GLU A 154 9.17 3.03 0.01
CA GLU A 154 8.89 2.10 -1.10
C GLU A 154 8.59 0.71 -0.52
N CYS A 155 7.39 0.21 -0.76
CA CYS A 155 6.88 -1.07 -0.29
C CYS A 155 7.33 -2.19 -1.22
N GLN A 156 8.33 -2.94 -0.76
CA GLN A 156 8.94 -4.04 -1.50
C GLN A 156 8.05 -5.30 -1.40
N GLY A 157 7.38 -5.65 -2.51
CA GLY A 157 6.49 -6.81 -2.59
C GLY A 157 7.25 -8.13 -2.71
N ARG A 158 6.76 -9.19 -2.04
CA ARG A 158 7.40 -10.53 -2.06
C ARG A 158 7.56 -11.13 -3.47
N SER A 159 6.68 -10.75 -4.39
CA SER A 159 6.64 -11.27 -5.77
C SER A 159 7.54 -10.52 -6.76
N ALA A 160 8.25 -9.48 -6.33
CA ALA A 160 8.99 -8.57 -7.23
C ALA A 160 10.52 -8.77 -7.24
N HIS A 161 11.09 -9.64 -6.41
CA HIS A 161 12.53 -9.56 -6.06
C HIS A 161 13.49 -10.62 -6.62
N ASP A 162 13.09 -11.52 -7.52
CA ASP A 162 14.03 -12.54 -8.04
C ASP A 162 14.49 -12.33 -9.49
N GLY A 163 14.05 -11.25 -10.15
CA GLY A 163 14.52 -10.90 -11.50
C GLY A 163 15.62 -9.85 -11.45
N GLU A 164 16.80 -10.14 -12.00
CA GLU A 164 17.91 -9.17 -12.10
C GLU A 164 17.44 -7.84 -12.73
N ALA A 165 16.60 -7.89 -13.77
CA ALA A 165 16.03 -6.71 -14.42
C ALA A 165 15.07 -5.90 -13.53
N ALA A 166 14.27 -6.55 -12.68
CA ALA A 166 13.36 -5.87 -11.76
C ALA A 166 14.15 -5.17 -10.64
N SER A 167 15.14 -5.86 -10.08
CA SER A 167 16.05 -5.30 -9.07
C SER A 167 16.87 -4.13 -9.61
N LEU A 168 17.35 -4.21 -10.85
CA LEU A 168 18.04 -3.09 -11.52
C LEU A 168 17.10 -1.89 -11.71
N SER A 169 15.88 -2.13 -12.22
CA SER A 169 14.87 -1.07 -12.39
C SER A 169 14.52 -0.38 -11.07
N ASP A 170 14.40 -1.11 -9.96
CA ASP A 170 14.11 -0.52 -8.65
C ASP A 170 15.32 0.25 -8.08
N ALA A 171 16.54 -0.21 -8.34
CA ALA A 171 17.77 0.51 -7.98
C ALA A 171 17.92 1.82 -8.78
N GLU A 172 17.64 1.79 -10.08
CA GLU A 172 17.62 2.98 -10.96
C GLU A 172 16.57 3.99 -10.48
N ARG A 173 15.34 3.53 -10.19
CA ARG A 173 14.27 4.36 -9.63
C ARG A 173 14.71 5.04 -8.33
N THR A 174 15.29 4.27 -7.41
CA THR A 174 15.79 4.77 -6.11
C THR A 174 16.87 5.83 -6.32
N THR A 175 17.79 5.59 -7.24
CA THR A 175 18.88 6.52 -7.58
C THR A 175 18.33 7.81 -8.19
N ALA A 176 17.36 7.70 -9.10
CA ALA A 176 16.71 8.85 -9.72
C ALA A 176 15.99 9.74 -8.68
N LEU A 177 15.18 9.15 -7.79
CA LEU A 177 14.50 9.88 -6.71
C LEU A 177 15.48 10.52 -5.73
N THR A 178 16.53 9.79 -5.35
CA THR A 178 17.58 10.30 -4.45
C THR A 178 18.34 11.46 -5.11
N SER A 179 18.62 11.38 -6.42
CA SER A 179 19.29 12.47 -7.16
C SER A 179 18.48 13.77 -7.20
N MET A 180 17.15 13.66 -7.05
CA MET A 180 16.27 14.82 -6.95
C MET A 180 16.24 15.40 -5.52
N GLY A 181 16.76 14.69 -4.52
CA GLY A 181 16.79 15.15 -3.13
C GLY A 181 15.73 14.53 -2.22
N TYR A 182 15.07 13.44 -2.66
CA TYR A 182 14.21 12.65 -1.78
C TYR A 182 15.03 11.66 -0.94
N ASP A 183 14.61 11.44 0.30
CA ASP A 183 15.11 10.35 1.13
C ASP A 183 14.27 9.10 0.89
N VAL A 184 14.79 8.14 0.13
CA VAL A 184 14.09 6.88 -0.17
C VAL A 184 14.42 5.83 0.89
N ILE A 185 13.40 5.23 1.50
CA ILE A 185 13.49 4.12 2.45
C ILE A 185 12.73 2.93 1.88
N GLN A 186 13.45 1.89 1.47
CA GLN A 186 12.83 0.63 1.07
C GLN A 186 12.43 -0.18 2.31
N ILE A 187 11.18 -0.64 2.34
CA ILE A 187 10.63 -1.44 3.43
C ILE A 187 10.04 -2.74 2.90
N THR A 188 10.22 -3.83 3.64
CA THR A 188 9.64 -5.14 3.33
C THR A 188 8.59 -5.53 4.37
N TYR A 189 7.68 -6.44 3.99
CA TYR A 189 6.68 -6.97 4.92
C TYR A 189 7.31 -7.59 6.17
N GLU A 190 8.41 -8.33 6.03
CA GLU A 190 9.09 -8.97 7.17
C GLU A 190 9.67 -7.94 8.16
N GLN A 191 10.26 -6.85 7.66
CA GLN A 191 10.77 -5.78 8.52
C GLN A 191 9.63 -5.05 9.23
N ILE A 192 8.49 -4.84 8.56
CA ILE A 192 7.32 -4.21 9.18
C ILE A 192 6.67 -5.13 10.20
N LYS A 193 6.67 -6.45 9.96
CA LYS A 193 6.12 -7.47 10.86
C LYS A 193 6.97 -7.71 12.09
N ASP A 194 8.29 -7.64 11.99
CA ASP A 194 9.18 -7.69 13.15
C ASP A 194 9.12 -6.39 13.95
N THR A 195 8.73 -6.47 15.22
CA THR A 195 8.53 -5.28 16.07
C THR A 195 9.82 -4.47 16.24
N LYS A 196 10.98 -5.15 16.35
CA LYS A 196 12.26 -4.45 16.54
C LYS A 196 12.65 -3.68 15.27
N SER A 197 12.56 -4.34 14.11
CA SER A 197 12.84 -3.73 12.81
C SER A 197 11.87 -2.58 12.52
N PHE A 198 10.59 -2.76 12.82
CA PHE A 198 9.58 -1.70 12.68
C PHE A 198 9.90 -0.47 13.53
N ASN A 199 10.34 -0.64 14.78
CA ASN A 199 10.74 0.48 15.64
C ASN A 199 11.96 1.23 15.08
N ASN A 200 12.95 0.51 14.56
CA ASN A 200 14.11 1.13 13.90
C ASN A 200 13.71 1.91 12.64
N ILE A 201 12.78 1.37 11.85
CA ILE A 201 12.21 2.07 10.68
C ILE A 201 11.45 3.32 11.12
N ALA A 202 10.65 3.24 12.18
CA ALA A 202 9.92 4.38 12.71
C ALA A 202 10.88 5.51 13.13
N GLU A 203 11.97 5.18 13.84
CA GLU A 203 13.01 6.15 14.21
C GLU A 203 13.70 6.75 12.99
N LEU A 204 14.02 5.94 11.98
CA LEU A 204 14.61 6.40 10.73
C LEU A 204 13.69 7.37 9.98
N ILE A 205 12.39 7.06 9.89
CA ILE A 205 11.38 7.92 9.27
C ILE A 205 11.36 9.28 9.97
N HIS A 206 11.25 9.30 11.30
CA HIS A 206 11.22 10.55 12.07
C HIS A 206 12.50 11.37 11.87
N LYS A 207 13.66 10.70 11.90
CA LYS A 207 14.95 11.35 11.67
C LYS A 207 15.04 11.99 10.29
N LYS A 208 14.67 11.26 9.22
CA LYS A 208 14.76 11.75 7.83
C LYS A 208 13.75 12.85 7.54
N ALA A 209 12.53 12.72 8.06
CA ALA A 209 11.48 13.72 7.89
C ALA A 209 11.64 14.95 8.80
N GLY A 210 12.61 14.95 9.72
CA GLY A 210 12.78 16.03 10.70
C GLY A 210 11.61 16.13 11.69
N LEU A 211 10.97 15.01 12.00
CA LEU A 211 9.84 14.92 12.91
C LEU A 211 10.28 14.51 14.32
N PRO A 212 9.63 15.00 15.38
CA PRO A 212 9.97 14.61 16.74
C PRO A 212 9.60 13.14 17.01
N TYR A 213 10.59 12.33 17.40
CA TYR A 213 10.34 10.96 17.85
C TYR A 213 10.02 10.95 19.35
N ILE A 214 8.79 10.57 19.69
CA ILE A 214 8.32 10.46 21.07
C ILE A 214 7.98 8.99 21.32
N PRO A 215 8.65 8.28 22.25
CA PRO A 215 8.32 6.90 22.58
C PRO A 215 6.84 6.72 22.94
N LYS A 216 6.25 5.59 22.54
CA LYS A 216 4.88 5.22 22.93
C LYS A 216 4.83 4.83 24.41
N THR A 217 3.80 5.30 25.11
CA THR A 217 3.41 4.79 26.44
C THR A 217 2.94 3.35 26.33
N ASP A 218 2.89 2.62 27.44
CA ASP A 218 2.46 1.21 27.45
C ASP A 218 1.08 1.03 26.83
N GLN A 219 0.12 1.90 27.16
CA GLN A 219 -1.22 1.87 26.54
C GLN A 219 -1.18 2.02 25.01
N LYS A 220 -0.32 2.93 24.50
CA LYS A 220 -0.17 3.14 23.05
C LYS A 220 0.55 1.96 22.38
N ARG A 221 1.46 1.29 23.09
CA ARG A 221 2.09 0.03 22.62
C ARG A 221 1.07 -1.10 22.54
N THR A 222 0.24 -1.29 23.57
CA THR A 222 -0.85 -2.27 23.53
C THR A 222 -1.81 -2.03 22.37
N THR A 223 -2.10 -0.75 22.09
CA THR A 223 -2.97 -0.37 20.96
C THR A 223 -2.28 -0.60 19.61
N GLU A 224 -0.98 -0.29 19.49
CA GLU A 224 -0.16 -0.63 18.33
C GLU A 224 -0.12 -2.14 18.09
N ASP A 225 0.09 -2.94 19.13
CA ASP A 225 0.09 -4.40 19.01
C ASP A 225 -1.27 -4.94 18.55
N ALA A 226 -2.37 -4.34 19.01
CA ALA A 226 -3.72 -4.68 18.52
C ALA A 226 -3.89 -4.33 17.05
N LEU A 227 -3.53 -3.11 16.64
CA LEU A 227 -3.57 -2.68 15.25
C LEU A 227 -2.72 -3.60 14.37
N ARG A 228 -1.49 -3.91 14.79
CA ARG A 228 -0.58 -4.80 14.05
C ARG A 228 -1.17 -6.20 13.88
N ARG A 229 -1.84 -6.75 14.89
CA ARG A 229 -2.54 -8.05 14.78
C ARG A 229 -3.68 -8.02 13.77
N GLU A 230 -4.40 -6.90 13.67
CA GLU A 230 -5.50 -6.75 12.71
C GLU A 230 -5.01 -6.48 11.28
N LEU A 231 -3.93 -5.71 11.13
CA LEU A 231 -3.41 -5.30 9.82
C LEU A 231 -2.54 -6.38 9.19
N LEU A 232 -1.61 -6.97 9.94
CA LEU A 232 -0.56 -7.86 9.41
C LEU A 232 -1.04 -9.30 9.29
N VAL A 233 -2.16 -9.44 8.59
CA VAL A 233 -2.82 -10.71 8.26
C VAL A 233 -2.64 -11.04 6.79
N ASP A 234 -2.89 -12.30 6.44
CA ASP A 234 -2.99 -12.71 5.04
C ASP A 234 -4.32 -12.22 4.45
N TRP A 235 -4.25 -11.41 3.40
CA TRP A 235 -5.44 -10.89 2.73
C TRP A 235 -6.18 -11.94 1.91
N ASP A 236 -5.53 -13.05 1.55
CA ASP A 236 -6.20 -14.19 0.94
C ASP A 236 -7.23 -14.83 1.89
N GLU A 237 -7.00 -14.70 3.20
CA GLU A 237 -7.84 -15.27 4.25
C GLU A 237 -8.87 -14.28 4.83
N LEU A 238 -8.74 -12.98 4.53
CA LEU A 238 -9.59 -11.91 5.10
C LEU A 238 -11.07 -12.06 4.72
N PHE A 239 -11.35 -12.57 3.52
CA PHE A 239 -12.70 -12.76 2.99
C PHE A 239 -13.08 -14.23 2.78
N ALA A 240 -12.19 -15.15 3.16
CA ALA A 240 -12.54 -16.56 3.18
C ALA A 240 -13.64 -16.76 4.24
N VAL A 241 -14.84 -17.16 3.80
CA VAL A 241 -15.91 -17.57 4.70
C VAL A 241 -15.37 -18.72 5.54
N LYS A 242 -15.04 -18.45 6.80
CA LYS A 242 -14.76 -19.54 7.74
C LYS A 242 -16.04 -20.38 7.82
N PRO A 243 -15.99 -21.70 7.58
CA PRO A 243 -17.15 -22.54 7.83
C PRO A 243 -17.57 -22.32 9.28
N ALA A 244 -18.86 -22.08 9.50
CA ALA A 244 -19.39 -21.97 10.85
C ALA A 244 -19.09 -23.28 11.58
N SER A 245 -18.36 -23.15 12.70
CA SER A 245 -18.06 -24.25 13.62
C SER A 245 -19.31 -24.85 14.23
#